data_AF-A0A6N2LR58-F1
#
_entry.id   AF-A0A6N2LR58-F1
#
_cell.length_a   1.000
_cell.length_b   1.000
_cell.length_c   1.000
_cell.angle_alpha   90.00
_cell.angle_beta   90.00
_cell.angle_gamma   90.00
#
_symmetry.space_group_name_H-M   'P 1'
#
loop_
_entity.id
_entity.type
_entity.pdbx_description
1 polymer ?
#
loop_
_entity_poly.entity_id
_entity_poly.type
_entity_poly.pdbx_seq_one_letter_code
_entity_poly.pdbx_strand_id
1 'polypeptide(L)'
;MNLIKERLHRKNVLVVFDDMDEREQLEALMGERCWFGDGSKIIVVTKNKHLLTEVEVDGILHAFRETRPSKDYEELSEKVVDYCEGLPLALKILGFHLSTRDKAGWKIDIAHWRNIPHDDIQAKLRVSLDALDVDASEIFLDIACFFVGKDKDYVADIVAARYGCHPEVAFRALIGRSLITINNSLWMHDIV
;
A
#
# COMPACT_ATOMS: atom_id res chain seq x y z
N MET A 1 17.32 6.83 -33.34
CA MET A 1 16.02 6.28 -33.79
C MET A 1 15.54 5.34 -32.70
N ASN A 2 14.41 5.62 -32.06
CA ASN A 2 13.98 4.88 -30.86
C ASN A 2 12.81 3.95 -31.21
N LEU A 3 13.10 2.65 -31.28
CA LEU A 3 12.15 1.58 -31.64
C LEU A 3 10.94 1.51 -30.71
N ILE A 4 11.08 1.91 -29.45
CA ILE A 4 9.99 1.90 -28.46
C ILE A 4 8.96 2.97 -28.84
N LYS A 5 9.42 4.21 -29.09
CA LYS A 5 8.56 5.32 -29.52
C LYS A 5 7.80 5.00 -30.81
N GLU A 6 8.49 4.45 -31.82
CA GLU A 6 7.83 4.09 -33.09
C GLU A 6 6.68 3.09 -32.89
N ARG A 7 6.87 2.11 -31.99
CA ARG A 7 5.89 1.03 -31.77
C ARG A 7 4.78 1.40 -30.79
N LEU A 8 5.06 2.27 -29.82
CA LEU A 8 4.18 2.49 -28.66
C LEU A 8 3.53 3.89 -28.62
N HIS A 9 3.99 4.88 -29.41
CA HIS A 9 3.44 6.25 -29.30
C HIS A 9 1.94 6.39 -29.64
N ARG A 10 1.33 5.40 -30.30
CA ARG A 10 -0.12 5.37 -30.62
C ARG A 10 -0.88 4.28 -29.88
N LYS A 11 -0.25 3.62 -28.92
CA LYS A 11 -0.86 2.53 -28.17
C LYS A 11 -1.07 2.96 -26.73
N ASN A 12 -2.23 2.60 -26.19
CA ASN A 12 -2.49 2.67 -24.77
C ASN A 12 -1.88 1.42 -24.14
N VAL A 13 -0.80 1.59 -23.39
CA VAL A 13 -0.07 0.48 -22.76
C VAL A 13 0.03 0.68 -21.26
N LEU A 14 0.07 -0.43 -20.53
CA LEU A 14 0.51 -0.45 -19.14
C LEU A 14 1.96 -0.93 -19.13
N VAL A 15 2.88 -0.13 -18.61
CA VAL A 15 4.31 -0.47 -18.51
C VAL A 15 4.71 -0.43 -17.05
N VAL A 16 5.38 -1.48 -16.59
CA VAL A 16 5.92 -1.57 -15.22
C VAL A 16 7.43 -1.67 -15.32
N PHE A 17 8.13 -0.74 -14.70
CA PHE A 17 9.58 -0.76 -14.52
C PHE A 17 9.88 -1.11 -13.08
N ASP A 18 10.57 -2.24 -12.89
CA ASP A 18 10.95 -2.74 -11.58
C ASP A 18 12.43 -2.44 -11.29
N ASP A 19 12.78 -2.23 -10.01
CA ASP A 19 14.14 -1.93 -9.51
C ASP A 19 14.86 -0.76 -10.22
N MET A 20 14.18 0.37 -10.45
CA MET A 20 14.77 1.57 -11.05
C MET A 20 15.40 2.48 -9.99
N ASP A 21 16.62 2.16 -9.55
CA ASP A 21 17.28 2.83 -8.42
C ASP A 21 18.23 3.98 -8.83
N GLU A 22 18.47 4.16 -10.13
CA GLU A 22 19.37 5.20 -10.69
C GLU A 22 18.62 6.21 -11.58
N ARG A 23 19.04 7.47 -11.54
CA ARG A 23 18.43 8.58 -12.30
C ARG A 23 18.60 8.38 -13.80
N GLU A 24 19.76 7.92 -14.23
CA GLU A 24 20.10 7.70 -15.63
C GLU A 24 19.16 6.68 -16.29
N GLN A 25 18.67 5.69 -15.52
CA GLN A 25 17.68 4.72 -15.99
C GLN A 25 16.32 5.37 -16.22
N LEU A 26 15.91 6.24 -15.29
CA LEU A 26 14.65 6.98 -15.36
C LEU A 26 14.67 7.99 -16.52
N GLU A 27 15.75 8.75 -16.68
CA GLU A 27 15.95 9.69 -17.79
C GLU A 27 16.04 8.97 -19.15
N ALA A 28 16.67 7.79 -19.19
CA ALA A 28 16.72 6.97 -20.39
C ALA A 28 15.34 6.41 -20.80
N LEU A 29 14.38 6.29 -19.89
CA LEU A 29 13.04 5.75 -20.15
C LEU A 29 11.95 6.84 -20.28
N MET A 30 12.17 7.99 -19.65
CA MET A 30 11.26 9.15 -19.64
C MET A 30 11.73 10.30 -20.54
N GLY A 31 12.85 10.14 -21.25
CA GLY A 31 13.32 11.11 -22.26
C GLY A 31 12.29 11.32 -23.38
N GLU A 32 12.17 12.55 -23.89
CA GLU A 32 11.06 13.06 -24.72
C GLU A 32 9.66 12.56 -24.27
N ARG A 33 8.83 13.46 -23.75
CA ARG A 33 7.47 13.24 -23.18
C ARG A 33 6.41 12.52 -24.10
N CYS A 34 6.82 11.85 -25.18
CA CYS A 34 5.98 11.37 -26.28
C CYS A 34 6.26 9.90 -26.70
N TRP A 35 6.77 9.03 -25.81
CA TRP A 35 7.07 7.63 -26.17
C TRP A 35 5.84 6.72 -26.23
N PHE A 36 4.81 7.05 -25.46
CA PHE A 36 3.61 6.24 -25.28
C PHE A 36 2.38 7.05 -25.71
N GLY A 37 1.29 6.36 -26.07
CA GLY A 37 0.03 7.03 -26.37
C GLY A 37 -0.60 7.65 -25.12
N ASP A 38 -1.41 8.69 -25.31
CA ASP A 38 -2.00 9.53 -24.26
C ASP A 38 -2.80 8.77 -23.19
N GLY A 39 -3.28 7.56 -23.49
CA GLY A 39 -4.00 6.70 -22.53
C GLY A 39 -3.13 5.68 -21.80
N SER A 40 -1.80 5.77 -21.91
CA SER A 40 -0.88 4.82 -21.29
C SER A 40 -0.69 5.09 -19.80
N LYS A 41 -0.42 4.02 -19.05
CA LYS A 41 -0.09 4.09 -17.61
C LYS A 41 1.31 3.52 -17.41
N ILE A 42 2.15 4.24 -16.69
CA ILE A 42 3.53 3.84 -16.39
C ILE A 42 3.65 3.72 -14.88
N ILE A 43 4.15 2.57 -14.42
CA ILE A 43 4.41 2.29 -13.01
C ILE A 43 5.92 2.11 -12.87
N VAL A 44 6.54 2.88 -11.98
CA VAL A 44 7.96 2.74 -11.63
C VAL A 44 8.04 2.27 -10.20
N VAL A 45 8.77 1.18 -9.97
CA VAL A 45 9.09 0.62 -8.66
C VAL A 45 10.57 0.87 -8.40
N THR A 46 10.87 1.55 -7.29
CA THR A 46 12.23 1.97 -6.92
C THR A 46 12.38 1.93 -5.40
N LYS A 47 13.59 1.65 -4.93
CA LYS A 47 13.99 1.76 -3.51
C LYS A 47 14.58 3.14 -3.21
N ASN A 48 14.91 3.93 -4.24
CA ASN A 48 15.50 5.25 -4.10
C ASN A 48 14.42 6.34 -4.01
N LYS A 49 14.10 6.73 -2.77
CA LYS A 49 13.08 7.75 -2.46
C LYS A 49 13.33 9.11 -3.12
N HIS A 50 14.59 9.46 -3.45
CA HIS A 50 14.90 10.72 -4.13
C HIS A 50 14.45 10.74 -5.61
N LEU A 51 14.26 9.58 -6.23
CA LEU A 51 13.69 9.48 -7.58
C LEU A 51 12.18 9.72 -7.59
N LEU A 52 11.50 9.52 -6.44
CA LEU A 52 10.06 9.73 -6.26
C LEU A 52 9.69 11.19 -5.99
N THR A 53 10.63 12.04 -5.61
CA THR A 53 10.37 13.50 -5.45
C THR A 53 10.32 14.24 -6.79
N GLU A 54 10.80 13.61 -7.86
CA GLU A 54 10.86 14.18 -9.22
C GLU A 54 9.71 13.67 -10.11
N VAL A 55 8.97 12.67 -9.64
CA VAL A 55 7.79 12.08 -10.29
C VAL A 55 6.63 12.23 -9.31
N GLU A 56 5.54 12.91 -9.68
CA GLU A 56 4.36 12.97 -8.80
C GLU A 56 3.84 11.55 -8.54
N VAL A 57 4.09 11.01 -7.34
CA VAL A 57 3.70 9.65 -6.98
C VAL A 57 2.39 9.69 -6.20
N ASP A 58 1.37 9.08 -6.82
CA ASP A 58 -0.04 8.96 -6.41
C ASP A 58 -0.29 8.11 -5.13
N GLY A 59 0.62 8.12 -4.15
CA GLY A 59 0.50 7.32 -2.93
C GLY A 59 -0.59 7.79 -1.95
N ILE A 60 -0.85 9.11 -1.89
CA ILE A 60 -1.87 9.71 -1.00
C ILE A 60 -3.29 9.35 -1.47
N LEU A 61 -3.47 8.98 -2.74
CA LEU A 61 -4.78 8.80 -3.36
C LEU A 61 -5.59 7.65 -2.76
N HIS A 62 -4.92 6.65 -2.19
CA HIS A 62 -5.60 5.47 -1.64
C HIS A 62 -6.31 5.73 -0.30
N ALA A 63 -5.87 6.70 0.49
CA ALA A 63 -6.53 7.04 1.75
C ALA A 63 -7.90 7.73 1.54
N PHE A 64 -8.04 8.50 0.45
CA PHE A 64 -9.23 9.32 0.19
C PHE A 64 -10.18 8.72 -0.85
N ARG A 65 -9.82 7.62 -1.53
CA ARG A 65 -10.54 7.09 -2.71
C ARG A 65 -10.76 8.14 -3.83
N GLU A 66 -10.09 9.29 -3.74
CA GLU A 66 -10.21 10.46 -4.62
C GLU A 66 -8.81 10.95 -5.00
N THR A 67 -8.73 11.67 -6.12
CA THR A 67 -7.46 12.16 -6.71
C THR A 67 -6.79 13.28 -5.91
N ARG A 68 -7.48 13.89 -4.93
CA ARG A 68 -6.89 14.84 -3.98
C ARG A 68 -7.63 14.79 -2.65
N PRO A 69 -6.95 14.90 -1.49
CA PRO A 69 -7.60 15.21 -0.24
C PRO A 69 -8.41 16.51 -0.40
N SER A 70 -9.58 16.62 0.23
CA SER A 70 -10.22 17.93 0.33
C SER A 70 -9.28 18.88 1.09
N LYS A 71 -9.36 20.20 0.83
CA LYS A 71 -8.49 21.21 1.47
C LYS A 71 -8.42 21.07 3.00
N ASP A 72 -9.47 20.52 3.60
CA ASP A 72 -9.56 20.27 5.02
C ASP A 72 -8.61 19.19 5.57
N TYR A 73 -8.10 18.31 4.71
CA TYR A 73 -7.23 17.19 5.08
C TYR A 73 -5.82 17.30 4.48
N GLU A 74 -5.53 18.31 3.68
CA GLU A 74 -4.25 18.48 2.97
C GLU A 74 -3.06 18.50 3.96
N GLU A 75 -3.10 19.38 4.97
CA GLU A 75 -2.07 19.47 6.02
C GLU A 75 -1.94 18.18 6.85
N LEU A 76 -3.05 17.47 7.08
CA LEU A 76 -3.02 16.21 7.82
C LEU A 76 -2.41 15.09 6.96
N SER A 77 -2.70 15.09 5.66
CA SER A 77 -2.18 14.12 4.70
C SER A 77 -0.68 14.23 4.55
N GLU A 78 -0.15 15.46 4.47
CA GLU A 78 1.29 15.71 4.44
C GLU A 78 2.00 15.13 5.67
N LYS A 79 1.42 15.31 6.87
CA LYS A 79 1.97 14.72 8.11
C LYS A 79 2.00 13.20 8.10
N VAL A 80 1.00 12.56 7.50
CA VAL A 80 0.96 11.10 7.36
C VAL A 80 2.03 10.61 6.39
N VAL A 81 2.21 11.29 5.26
CA VAL A 81 3.24 10.94 4.27
C VAL A 81 4.64 11.09 4.86
N ASP A 82 4.87 12.19 5.58
CA ASP A 82 6.13 12.45 6.28
C ASP A 82 6.43 11.32 7.28
N TYR A 83 5.45 10.96 8.11
CA TYR A 83 5.57 9.86 9.07
C TYR A 83 5.84 8.48 8.43
N CYS A 84 5.26 8.21 7.26
CA CYS A 84 5.50 6.97 6.53
C CYS A 84 6.89 6.88 5.92
N GLU A 85 7.62 7.98 5.84
CA GLU A 85 8.99 8.07 5.30
C GLU A 85 9.20 7.41 3.94
N GLY A 86 8.16 7.33 3.10
CA GLY A 86 8.25 6.69 1.79
C GLY A 86 8.12 5.17 1.82
N LEU A 87 7.75 4.56 2.95
CA LEU A 87 7.37 3.16 3.05
C LEU A 87 5.95 2.97 2.47
N PRO A 88 5.78 2.39 1.27
CA PRO A 88 4.48 2.33 0.61
C PRO A 88 3.48 1.49 1.42
N LEU A 89 3.97 0.45 2.10
CA LEU A 89 3.15 -0.39 2.95
C LEU A 89 2.64 0.35 4.19
N ALA A 90 3.49 1.13 4.87
CA ALA A 90 3.07 1.96 6.00
C ALA A 90 2.03 2.99 5.56
N LEU A 91 2.23 3.63 4.40
CA LEU A 91 1.27 4.59 3.84
C LEU A 91 -0.07 3.94 3.52
N LYS A 92 -0.06 2.74 2.93
CA LYS A 92 -1.28 1.98 2.62
C LYS A 92 -2.07 1.59 3.88
N ILE A 93 -1.35 1.14 4.90
CA ILE A 93 -1.90 0.68 6.18
C ILE A 93 -2.51 1.85 6.97
N LEU A 94 -1.73 2.92 7.17
CA LEU A 94 -2.20 4.11 7.88
C LEU A 94 -3.28 4.85 7.09
N GLY A 95 -3.15 4.91 5.76
CA GLY A 95 -4.17 5.48 4.88
C GLY A 95 -5.52 4.76 4.98
N PHE A 96 -5.51 3.42 5.04
CA PHE A 96 -6.73 2.65 5.26
C PHE A 96 -7.34 2.91 6.64
N HIS A 97 -6.53 2.86 7.71
CA HIS A 97 -6.98 3.16 9.07
C HIS A 97 -7.70 4.52 9.13
N LEU A 98 -7.07 5.54 8.56
CA LEU A 98 -7.61 6.90 8.52
C LEU A 98 -8.84 7.06 7.64
N SER A 99 -9.00 6.25 6.58
CA SER A 99 -10.19 6.29 5.71
C SER A 99 -11.50 5.96 6.45
N THR A 100 -11.40 5.32 7.62
CA THR A 100 -12.55 4.97 8.48
C THR A 100 -12.84 6.00 9.58
N ARG A 101 -12.00 7.04 9.69
CA ARG A 101 -12.00 8.02 10.78
C ARG A 101 -12.45 9.39 10.29
N ASP A 102 -13.03 10.19 11.17
CA ASP A 102 -13.33 11.60 10.93
C ASP A 102 -12.10 12.49 11.19
N LYS A 103 -12.18 13.78 10.84
CA LYS A 103 -11.08 14.74 11.02
C LYS A 103 -10.56 14.83 12.46
N ALA A 104 -11.44 14.63 13.45
CA ALA A 104 -11.03 14.62 14.86
C ALA A 104 -10.20 13.37 15.17
N GLY A 105 -10.65 12.20 14.71
CA GLY A 105 -9.90 10.94 14.80
C GLY A 105 -8.53 11.04 14.13
N TRP A 106 -8.43 11.64 12.94
CA TRP A 106 -7.14 11.86 12.26
C TRP A 106 -6.15 12.63 13.14
N LYS A 107 -6.60 13.72 13.78
CA LYS A 107 -5.74 14.55 14.64
C LYS A 107 -5.24 13.78 15.85
N ILE A 108 -6.11 12.97 16.47
CA ILE A 108 -5.76 12.15 17.63
C ILE A 108 -4.72 11.09 17.22
N ASP A 109 -4.99 10.37 16.13
CA ASP A 109 -4.12 9.27 15.67
C ASP A 109 -2.75 9.80 15.23
N ILE A 110 -2.70 10.88 14.44
CA ILE A 110 -1.43 11.53 14.03
C ILE A 110 -0.64 12.04 15.24
N ALA A 111 -1.31 12.62 16.25
CA ALA A 111 -0.64 13.06 17.48
C ALA A 111 -0.08 11.88 18.28
N HIS A 112 -0.77 10.75 18.31
CA HIS A 112 -0.30 9.52 18.94
C HIS A 112 0.94 8.97 18.21
N TRP A 113 0.89 8.86 16.88
CA TRP A 113 1.98 8.33 16.06
C TRP A 113 3.28 9.11 16.17
N ARG A 114 3.20 10.43 16.36
CA ARG A 114 4.39 11.27 16.61
C ARG A 114 5.18 10.89 17.86
N ASN A 115 4.59 10.17 18.80
CA ASN A 115 5.28 9.69 19.99
C ASN A 115 5.92 8.31 19.79
N ILE A 116 5.66 7.66 18.65
CA ILE A 116 6.26 6.38 18.28
C ILE A 116 7.62 6.68 17.60
N PRO A 117 8.70 5.96 17.94
CA PRO A 117 9.99 6.12 17.27
C PRO A 117 9.85 5.97 15.75
N HIS A 118 10.43 6.91 15.00
CA HIS A 118 10.28 6.97 13.55
C HIS A 118 10.85 5.74 12.83
N ASP A 119 11.89 5.10 13.39
CA ASP A 119 12.51 3.90 12.82
C ASP A 119 11.74 2.60 13.15
N ASP A 120 10.71 2.67 13.99
CA ASP A 120 9.95 1.49 14.43
C ASP A 120 8.82 1.16 13.43
N ILE A 121 9.21 0.50 12.33
CA ILE A 121 8.27 0.02 11.31
C ILE A 121 7.22 -0.92 11.91
N GLN A 122 7.59 -1.70 12.93
CA GLN A 122 6.68 -2.63 13.61
C GLN A 122 5.62 -1.87 14.41
N ALA A 123 5.97 -0.79 15.09
CA ALA A 123 5.00 0.08 15.75
C ALA A 123 4.11 0.83 14.74
N LYS A 124 4.62 1.22 13.57
CA LYS A 124 3.81 1.78 12.46
C LYS A 124 2.76 0.80 11.95
N LEU A 125 3.11 -0.48 11.86
CA LEU A 125 2.23 -1.55 11.39
C LEU A 125 1.23 -2.00 12.46
N ARG A 126 1.65 -2.03 13.73
CA ARG A 126 0.83 -2.46 14.88
C ARG A 126 -0.46 -1.65 15.02
N VAL A 127 -0.47 -0.37 14.62
CA VAL A 127 -1.68 0.48 14.66
C VAL A 127 -2.87 -0.17 13.94
N SER A 128 -2.65 -0.83 12.80
CA SER A 128 -3.73 -1.50 12.07
C SER A 128 -4.09 -2.86 12.64
N LEU A 129 -3.16 -3.51 13.35
CA LEU A 129 -3.41 -4.75 14.07
C LEU A 129 -4.28 -4.48 15.32
N ASP A 130 -3.95 -3.44 16.10
CA ASP A 130 -4.69 -3.05 17.30
C ASP A 130 -6.14 -2.59 16.98
N ALA A 131 -6.41 -2.24 15.71
CA ALA A 131 -7.73 -1.86 15.21
C ALA A 131 -8.56 -3.05 14.66
N LEU A 132 -8.07 -4.29 14.79
CA LEU A 132 -8.83 -5.50 14.50
C LEU A 132 -9.66 -5.92 15.72
N ASP A 133 -10.73 -6.67 15.47
CA ASP A 133 -11.37 -7.42 16.54
C ASP A 133 -10.49 -8.60 16.99
N VAL A 134 -10.84 -9.21 18.12
CA VAL A 134 -10.06 -10.29 18.73
C VAL A 134 -9.91 -11.46 17.76
N ASP A 135 -10.99 -11.85 17.09
CA ASP A 135 -10.99 -12.99 16.17
C ASP A 135 -10.07 -12.75 14.96
N ALA A 136 -10.16 -11.59 14.31
CA ALA A 136 -9.31 -11.23 13.18
C ALA A 136 -7.84 -11.08 13.58
N SER A 137 -7.57 -10.62 14.81
CA SER A 137 -6.21 -10.55 15.36
C SER A 137 -5.60 -11.93 15.55
N GLU A 138 -6.35 -12.88 16.11
CA GLU A 138 -5.89 -14.25 16.29
C GLU A 138 -5.71 -14.98 14.94
N ILE A 139 -6.63 -14.77 14.00
CA ILE A 139 -6.53 -15.33 12.64
C ILE A 139 -5.29 -14.79 11.92
N PHE A 140 -4.97 -13.50 12.07
CA PHE A 140 -3.75 -12.93 11.52
C PHE A 140 -2.49 -13.62 12.07
N LEU A 141 -2.43 -13.87 13.38
CA LEU A 141 -1.30 -14.56 14.00
C LEU A 141 -1.16 -16.00 13.52
N ASP A 142 -2.28 -16.73 13.41
CA ASP A 142 -2.34 -18.06 12.84
C ASP A 142 -1.79 -18.08 11.40
N ILE A 143 -2.18 -17.09 10.59
CA ILE A 143 -1.69 -16.95 9.21
C ILE A 143 -0.19 -16.71 9.21
N ALA A 144 0.29 -15.74 9.99
CA ALA A 144 1.70 -15.38 10.09
C ALA A 144 2.58 -16.57 10.49
N CYS A 145 2.10 -17.38 11.44
CA CYS A 145 2.87 -18.50 11.97
C CYS A 145 2.82 -19.74 11.07
N PHE A 146 1.69 -20.03 10.44
CA PHE A 146 1.44 -21.36 9.87
C PHE A 146 0.91 -21.36 8.43
N PHE A 147 0.27 -20.29 7.98
CA PHE A 147 -0.52 -20.31 6.75
C PHE A 147 -0.04 -19.37 5.63
N VAL A 148 1.10 -18.69 5.80
CA VAL A 148 1.77 -18.01 4.68
C VAL A 148 2.08 -19.01 3.55
N GLY A 149 1.69 -18.65 2.33
CA GLY A 149 1.83 -19.47 1.13
C GLY A 149 0.83 -20.62 1.00
N LYS A 150 -0.11 -20.79 1.93
CA LYS A 150 -1.13 -21.85 1.87
C LYS A 150 -2.34 -21.43 1.05
N ASP A 151 -2.99 -22.43 0.47
CA ASP A 151 -4.20 -22.27 -0.34
C ASP A 151 -5.35 -21.60 0.44
N LYS A 152 -6.07 -20.68 -0.21
CA LYS A 152 -7.13 -19.88 0.42
C LYS A 152 -8.23 -20.75 1.00
N ASP A 153 -8.72 -21.73 0.25
CA ASP A 153 -9.89 -22.52 0.63
C ASP A 153 -9.54 -23.45 1.79
N TYR A 154 -8.33 -24.01 1.77
CA TYR A 154 -7.79 -24.77 2.91
C TYR A 154 -7.74 -23.95 4.21
N VAL A 155 -7.24 -22.71 4.14
CA VAL A 155 -7.18 -21.85 5.33
C VAL A 155 -8.57 -21.41 5.76
N ALA A 156 -9.49 -21.16 4.81
CA ALA A 156 -10.87 -20.80 5.10
C ALA A 156 -11.58 -21.91 5.91
N ASP A 157 -11.41 -23.17 5.53
CA ASP A 157 -12.01 -24.31 6.26
C ASP A 157 -11.52 -24.39 7.71
N ILE A 158 -10.22 -24.17 7.94
CA ILE A 158 -9.63 -24.15 9.29
C ILE A 158 -10.17 -22.97 10.10
N VAL A 159 -10.23 -21.77 9.50
CA VAL A 159 -10.74 -20.58 10.17
C VAL A 159 -12.20 -20.78 10.58
N ALA A 160 -13.03 -21.31 9.67
CA ALA A 160 -14.44 -21.60 9.97
C ALA A 160 -14.60 -22.59 11.11
N ALA A 161 -13.78 -23.64 11.13
CA ALA A 161 -13.83 -24.68 12.16
C ALA A 161 -13.34 -24.20 13.53
N ARG A 162 -12.30 -23.35 13.57
CA ARG A 162 -11.63 -22.93 14.81
C ARG A 162 -12.31 -21.72 15.46
N TYR A 163 -12.68 -20.72 14.67
CA TYR A 163 -13.18 -19.44 15.17
C TYR A 163 -14.70 -19.34 15.12
N GLY A 164 -15.38 -20.28 14.45
CA GLY A 164 -16.84 -20.27 14.31
C GLY A 164 -17.37 -19.05 13.54
N CYS A 165 -16.49 -18.27 12.91
CA CYS A 165 -16.82 -17.10 12.13
C CYS A 165 -16.72 -17.42 10.64
N HIS A 166 -17.42 -16.65 9.81
CA HIS A 166 -17.33 -16.81 8.36
C HIS A 166 -15.95 -16.31 7.88
N PRO A 167 -15.09 -17.14 7.28
CA PRO A 167 -13.69 -16.79 6.97
C PRO A 167 -13.56 -15.53 6.11
N GLU A 168 -14.48 -15.35 5.18
CA GLU A 168 -14.50 -14.17 4.30
C GLU A 168 -14.65 -12.85 5.08
N VAL A 169 -15.28 -12.84 6.27
CA VAL A 169 -15.37 -11.64 7.11
C VAL A 169 -13.98 -11.26 7.63
N ALA A 170 -13.27 -12.22 8.21
CA ALA A 170 -11.91 -12.02 8.71
C ALA A 170 -10.95 -11.67 7.57
N PHE A 171 -10.99 -12.41 6.45
CA PHE A 171 -10.13 -12.13 5.29
C PHE A 171 -10.37 -10.75 4.72
N ARG A 172 -11.62 -10.29 4.59
CA ARG A 172 -11.91 -8.92 4.13
C ARG A 172 -11.38 -7.87 5.11
N ALA A 173 -11.45 -8.11 6.42
CA ALA A 173 -10.90 -7.20 7.42
C ALA A 173 -9.38 -7.07 7.31
N LEU A 174 -8.68 -8.19 7.09
CA LEU A 174 -7.22 -8.26 6.95
C LEU A 174 -6.73 -7.71 5.60
N ILE A 175 -7.41 -8.04 4.49
CA ILE A 175 -7.13 -7.50 3.14
C ILE A 175 -7.37 -6.00 3.12
N GLY A 176 -8.48 -5.53 3.71
CA GLY A 176 -8.80 -4.10 3.78
C GLY A 176 -7.66 -3.31 4.40
N ARG A 177 -7.08 -3.83 5.48
CA ARG A 177 -5.92 -3.24 6.16
C ARG A 177 -4.58 -3.56 5.52
N SER A 178 -4.55 -4.22 4.36
CA SER A 178 -3.31 -4.64 3.67
C SER A 178 -2.35 -5.47 4.52
N LEU A 179 -2.88 -6.18 5.52
CA LEU A 179 -2.11 -7.08 6.39
C LEU A 179 -1.82 -8.41 5.69
N ILE A 180 -2.72 -8.83 4.80
CA ILE A 180 -2.57 -10.00 3.95
C ILE A 180 -2.97 -9.68 2.51
N THR A 181 -2.44 -10.44 1.56
CA THR A 181 -2.88 -10.47 0.16
C THR A 181 -3.33 -11.90 -0.18
N ILE A 182 -4.47 -12.03 -0.85
CA ILE A 182 -5.02 -13.32 -1.26
C ILE A 182 -5.14 -13.35 -2.78
N ASN A 183 -4.41 -14.27 -3.40
CA ASN A 183 -4.64 -14.69 -4.78
C ASN A 183 -5.28 -16.08 -4.74
N ASN A 184 -4.51 -17.13 -5.06
CA ASN A 184 -4.88 -18.52 -4.76
C ASN A 184 -4.38 -18.96 -3.37
N SER A 185 -3.37 -18.27 -2.85
CA SER A 185 -2.76 -18.54 -1.55
C SER A 185 -2.67 -17.25 -0.75
N LEU A 186 -2.59 -17.40 0.58
CA LEU A 186 -2.41 -16.28 1.50
C LEU A 186 -0.95 -15.84 1.51
N TRP A 187 -0.73 -14.53 1.41
CA TRP A 187 0.59 -13.92 1.47
C TRP A 187 0.60 -12.78 2.47
N MET A 188 1.73 -12.60 3.14
CA MET A 188 2.04 -11.46 3.99
C MET A 188 3.27 -10.76 3.43
N HIS A 189 3.33 -9.43 3.56
CA HIS A 189 4.54 -8.71 3.21
C HIS A 189 5.63 -9.01 4.25
N ASP A 190 6.89 -9.17 3.84
CA ASP A 190 8.01 -9.52 4.73
C ASP A 190 8.27 -8.51 5.87
N ILE A 191 7.67 -7.33 5.77
CA ILE A 191 7.79 -6.25 6.76
C ILE A 191 6.70 -6.37 7.85
N VAL A 192 5.63 -7.13 7.58
CA VAL A 192 4.50 -7.42 8.48
C VAL A 192 4.85 -8.55 9.43
#